data_AF-A0AAF0JQE3-F1
#
_entry.id   AF-A0AAF0JQE3-F1
#
_cell.length_a   1.000
_cell.length_b   1.000
_cell.length_c   1.000
_cell.angle_alpha   90.00
_cell.angle_beta   90.00
_cell.angle_gamma   90.00
#
_symmetry.space_group_name_H-M   'P 1'
#
loop_
_entity.id
_entity.type
_entity.pdbx_description
1 polymer ?
#
loop_
_entity_poly.entity_id
_entity_poly.type
_entity_poly.pdbx_seq_one_letter_code
_entity_poly.pdbx_strand_id
1 'polypeptide(L)'
;MLSEEYSCSDYPCLHVVVDYKRKVYAVFMETSDGDIIYVPVVKIKDAYEKIKELEKKHFREAKDNEVDELAAEKLGALAIEEEE
;
A
#
# COMPACT_ATOMS: atom_id res chain seq x y z
N MET A 1 26.95 -12.30 -3.45
CA MET A 1 25.56 -12.19 -2.99
C MET A 1 24.96 -11.06 -3.79
N LEU A 2 24.06 -11.37 -4.74
CA LEU A 2 23.36 -10.35 -5.51
C LEU A 2 22.35 -9.71 -4.54
N SER A 3 22.70 -8.57 -3.96
CA SER A 3 21.71 -7.64 -3.44
C SER A 3 21.08 -6.99 -4.67
N GLU A 4 20.07 -7.64 -5.24
CA GLU A 4 19.11 -6.93 -6.08
C GLU A 4 18.47 -5.90 -5.14
N GLU A 5 18.98 -4.67 -5.16
CA GLU A 5 18.33 -3.54 -4.52
C GLU A 5 16.93 -3.46 -5.11
N TYR A 6 15.93 -3.80 -4.30
CA TYR A 6 14.52 -3.70 -4.67
C TYR A 6 14.26 -2.24 -5.03
N SER A 7 14.19 -1.95 -6.33
CA SER A 7 13.83 -0.66 -6.89
C SER A 7 12.32 -0.69 -7.09
N CYS A 8 11.62 0.10 -6.30
CA CYS A 8 10.19 0.32 -6.48
C CYS A 8 9.99 1.27 -7.66
N SER A 9 9.23 0.85 -8.68
CA SER A 9 8.92 1.67 -9.84
C SER A 9 7.69 2.56 -9.64
N ASP A 10 6.74 2.12 -8.79
CA ASP A 10 5.43 2.73 -8.64
C ASP A 10 5.08 2.87 -7.16
N TYR A 11 5.15 4.10 -6.64
CA TYR A 11 4.81 4.43 -5.25
C TYR A 11 3.29 4.36 -5.01
N PRO A 12 2.84 4.08 -3.76
CA PRO A 12 3.63 3.77 -2.58
C PRO A 12 4.11 2.30 -2.51
N CYS A 13 5.27 2.08 -1.93
CA CYS A 13 5.94 0.76 -1.88
C CYS A 13 5.74 0.08 -0.54
N LEU A 14 5.43 -1.21 -0.50
CA LEU A 14 5.37 -1.98 0.75
C LEU A 14 6.62 -2.84 0.94
N HIS A 15 7.42 -2.50 1.94
CA HIS A 15 8.69 -3.16 2.27
C HIS A 15 8.53 -4.10 3.46
N VAL A 16 8.90 -5.37 3.28
CA VAL A 16 8.96 -6.35 4.37
C VAL A 16 10.42 -6.54 4.79
N VAL A 17 10.79 -6.00 5.94
CA VAL A 17 12.16 -6.06 6.47
C VAL A 17 12.26 -7.19 7.48
N VAL A 18 13.22 -8.10 7.27
CA VAL A 18 13.40 -9.32 8.09
C VAL A 18 14.73 -9.28 8.83
N ASP A 19 14.70 -9.46 10.15
CA ASP A 19 15.88 -9.77 10.96
C ASP A 19 15.90 -11.27 11.28
N TYR A 20 16.69 -12.01 10.51
CA TYR A 20 16.82 -13.47 10.66
C TYR A 20 17.47 -13.89 11.98
N LYS A 21 18.37 -13.06 12.53
CA LYS A 21 19.04 -13.37 13.80
C LYS A 21 18.05 -13.31 14.96
N ARG A 22 17.20 -12.29 14.98
CA ARG A 22 16.15 -12.10 15.99
C ARG A 22 14.85 -12.85 15.67
N LYS A 23 14.71 -13.39 14.45
CA LYS A 23 13.49 -14.02 13.93
C LYS A 23 12.27 -13.10 14.01
N VAL A 24 12.46 -11.83 13.65
CA VAL A 24 11.38 -10.83 13.61
C VAL A 24 11.31 -10.19 12.22
N TYR A 25 10.16 -9.64 11.89
CA TYR A 25 9.97 -8.82 10.69
C TYR A 25 9.09 -7.62 11.00
N ALA A 26 9.19 -6.59 10.17
CA ALA A 26 8.32 -5.42 10.17
C ALA A 26 7.94 -5.04 8.74
N VAL A 27 6.82 -4.35 8.59
CA VAL A 27 6.35 -3.86 7.28
C VAL A 27 6.34 -2.34 7.30
N PHE A 28 6.82 -1.75 6.22
CA PHE A 28 6.88 -0.30 6.03
C PHE A 28 6.24 0.07 4.70
N MET A 29 5.61 1.23 4.65
CA MET A 29 5.16 1.88 3.42
C MET A 29 6.10 3.04 3.12
N GLU A 30 6.66 3.07 1.92
CA GLU A 30 7.44 4.21 1.42
C GLU A 30 6.55 5.05 0.49
N THR A 31 6.48 6.36 0.74
CA THR A 31 5.72 7.31 -0.09
C THR A 31 6.60 7.87 -1.22
N SER A 32 5.99 8.54 -2.19
CA SER A 32 6.70 9.24 -3.28
C SER A 32 7.66 10.32 -2.77
N ASP A 33 7.40 10.88 -1.58
CA ASP A 33 8.25 11.88 -0.92
C ASP A 33 9.44 11.25 -0.17
N GLY A 34 9.54 9.92 -0.15
CA GLY A 34 10.58 9.16 0.55
C GLY A 34 10.29 8.91 2.04
N ASP A 35 9.08 9.20 2.52
CA ASP A 35 8.71 8.94 3.91
C ASP A 35 8.53 7.43 4.13
N ILE A 36 9.17 6.89 5.17
CA ILE A 36 9.05 5.49 5.58
C ILE A 36 8.12 5.37 6.78
N ILE A 37 6.93 4.84 6.54
CA ILE A 37 5.85 4.73 7.52
C ILE A 37 5.72 3.28 7.98
N TYR A 38 5.86 3.01 9.29
CA TYR A 38 5.60 1.68 9.83
C TYR A 38 4.11 1.30 9.70
N VAL A 39 3.86 0.12 9.13
CA VAL A 39 2.51 -0.42 8.97
C VAL A 39 2.35 -1.67 9.86
N PRO A 40 1.47 -1.63 10.89
CA PRO A 40 1.18 -2.81 11.68
C PRO A 40 0.59 -3.92 10.82
N VAL A 41 1.18 -5.12 10.90
CA VAL A 41 0.75 -6.29 10.11
C VAL A 41 -0.73 -6.63 10.31
N VAL A 42 -1.28 -6.38 11.50
CA VAL A 42 -2.70 -6.58 11.77
C VAL A 42 -3.59 -5.76 10.82
N LYS A 43 -3.21 -4.51 10.51
CA LYS A 43 -3.96 -3.65 9.59
C LYS A 43 -3.95 -4.17 8.16
N ILE A 44 -2.81 -4.71 7.72
CA ILE A 44 -2.67 -5.34 6.41
C ILE A 44 -3.56 -6.58 6.31
N LYS A 45 -3.55 -7.41 7.36
CA LYS A 45 -4.40 -8.62 7.41
C LYS A 45 -5.89 -8.28 7.41
N ASP A 46 -6.29 -7.29 8.21
CA ASP A 46 -7.68 -6.83 8.26
C ASP A 46 -8.14 -6.30 6.89
N ALA A 47 -7.30 -5.50 6.22
CA ALA A 47 -7.58 -5.01 4.88
C ALA A 47 -7.69 -6.14 3.85
N TYR A 48 -6.77 -7.11 3.90
CA TYR A 48 -6.74 -8.25 2.98
C TYR A 48 -7.98 -9.15 3.13
N GLU A 49 -8.41 -9.44 4.35
CA GLU A 49 -9.64 -10.22 4.57
C GLU A 49 -10.87 -9.48 4.01
N LYS A 50 -10.95 -8.16 4.20
CA LYS A 50 -12.01 -7.34 3.61
C LYS A 50 -11.99 -7.37 2.07
N ILE A 51 -10.81 -7.30 1.45
CA ILE A 51 -10.67 -7.42 -0.01
C ILE A 51 -11.23 -8.77 -0.48
N LYS A 52 -10.84 -9.88 0.17
CA LYS A 52 -11.34 -11.22 -0.18
C LYS A 52 -12.86 -11.35 -0.06
N GLU A 53 -13.46 -10.73 0.94
CA GLU A 53 -14.93 -10.71 1.08
C GLU A 53 -15.62 -9.94 -0.05
N LEU A 54 -15.00 -8.86 -0.53
CA LEU A 54 -15.50 -8.07 -1.65
C LEU A 54 -15.33 -8.80 -2.98
N GLU A 55 -14.18 -9.42 -3.22
CA GLU A 55 -13.92 -10.23 -4.43
C GLU A 55 -14.90 -11.40 -4.57
N LYS A 56 -15.24 -12.07 -3.46
CA LYS A 56 -16.28 -13.12 -3.44
C LYS A 56 -17.66 -12.60 -3.87
N LYS A 57 -17.90 -11.30 -3.74
CA LYS A 57 -19.13 -10.62 -4.18
C LYS A 57 -18.98 -9.99 -5.57
N HIS A 58 -17.93 -10.36 -6.32
CA HIS A 58 -17.61 -9.86 -7.66
C HIS A 58 -17.29 -8.36 -7.72
N PHE A 59 -16.87 -7.76 -6.60
CA PHE A 59 -16.25 -6.44 -6.64
C PHE A 59 -14.88 -6.56 -7.31
N ARG A 60 -14.53 -5.54 -8.10
CA ARG A 60 -13.19 -5.37 -8.66
C ARG A 60 -12.48 -4.22 -7.96
N GLU A 61 -11.16 -4.21 -8.06
CA GLU A 61 -10.37 -3.03 -7.72
C GLU A 61 -10.72 -1.87 -8.67
N ALA A 62 -10.79 -0.67 -8.11
CA ALA A 62 -10.94 0.57 -8.86
C ALA A 62 -9.67 0.85 -9.67
N LYS A 63 -9.81 1.52 -10.81
CA LYS A 63 -8.68 1.86 -11.68
C LYS A 63 -8.71 3.32 -12.05
N ASP A 64 -7.53 3.88 -12.32
CA ASP A 64 -7.38 5.25 -12.83
C ASP A 64 -8.18 6.26 -11.98
N ASN A 65 -8.99 7.11 -12.61
CA ASN A 65 -9.81 8.12 -11.97
C ASN A 65 -10.84 7.56 -10.95
N GLU A 66 -11.22 6.29 -11.06
CA GLU A 66 -12.15 5.69 -10.09
C GLU A 66 -11.57 5.62 -8.67
N VAL A 67 -10.23 5.55 -8.56
CA VAL A 67 -9.55 5.56 -7.26
C VAL A 67 -9.75 6.91 -6.58
N ASP A 68 -9.51 7.99 -7.32
CA ASP A 68 -9.63 9.37 -6.82
C ASP A 68 -11.08 9.73 -6.52
N GLU A 69 -12.01 9.35 -7.40
CA GLU A 69 -13.45 9.54 -7.19
C GLU A 69 -13.93 8.82 -5.91
N LEU A 70 -13.51 7.57 -5.70
CA LEU A 70 -13.84 6.83 -4.48
C LEU A 70 -13.23 7.47 -3.23
N ALA A 71 -11.98 7.93 -3.29
CA ALA A 71 -11.32 8.59 -2.18
C ALA A 71 -12.02 9.91 -1.82
N ALA A 72 -12.36 10.73 -2.82
CA ALA A 72 -13.08 11.98 -2.63
C ALA A 72 -14.47 11.76 -2.04
N GLU A 73 -15.26 10.84 -2.61
CA GLU A 73 -16.62 10.60 -2.14
C GLU A 73 -16.69 9.97 -0.74
N LYS A 74 -15.79 9.03 -0.44
CA LYS A 74 -15.91 8.19 0.76
C LYS A 74 -15.02 8.64 1.91
N LEU A 75 -13.91 9.30 1.60
CA LEU A 75 -12.95 9.78 2.60
C LEU A 75 -12.89 11.31 2.68
N GLY A 76 -13.54 12.02 1.75
CA GLY A 76 -13.45 13.49 1.66
C GLY A 76 -12.05 13.97 1.27
N ALA A 77 -11.24 13.10 0.67
CA ALA A 77 -9.89 13.43 0.22
C ALA A 77 -9.97 14.18 -1.11
N LEU A 78 -9.41 15.40 -1.19
CA LEU A 78 -9.26 16.09 -2.45
C LEU A 78 -8.08 15.47 -3.20
N ALA A 79 -8.24 15.14 -4.48
CA ALA A 79 -7.12 14.79 -5.34
C ALA A 79 -6.12 15.96 -5.31
N ILE A 80 -4.84 15.66 -5.08
CA ILE A 80 -3.80 16.66 -5.22
C ILE A 80 -3.59 16.83 -6.72
N GLU A 81 -3.94 17.99 -7.27
CA GLU A 81 -3.66 18.31 -8.67
C GLU A 81 -2.14 18.29 -8.86
N GLU A 82 -1.63 17.40 -9.72
CA GLU A 82 -0.24 17.46 -10.18
C GLU A 82 -0.08 18.73 -11.02
N GLU A 83 0.68 19.72 -10.54
CA GLU A 83 1.11 20.85 -11.37
C GLU A 83 2.09 20.33 -12.44
N GLU A 84 1.73 20.48 -13.72
CA GLU A 84 2.51 20.11 -14.92
C GLU A 84 3.95 20.68 -14.95
#